data_AF-H2Z1I5-F1
#
_entry.id   AF-H2Z1I5-F1
#
_cell.length_a   1.000
_cell.length_b   1.000
_cell.length_c   1.000
_cell.angle_alpha   90.00
_cell.angle_beta   90.00
_cell.angle_gamma   90.00
#
_symmetry.space_group_name_H-M   'P 1'
#
loop_
_entity.id
_entity.type
_entity.pdbx_description
1 polymer ?
#
loop_
_entity_poly.entity_id
_entity_poly.type
_entity_poly.pdbx_seq_one_letter_code
_entity_poly.pdbx_strand_id
1 'polypeptide(L)'
;MQIMEHVKHREQEELEDQKEGEEVRKLARLHEWEQKKLEQVRRQEKMLVMQSHKEHEQNKAAIRALERQQEDEEDEEIRLFASAKKRMLKLRKQKEGELFKEVQDHKDRMTNLLAAQLKQKVDDEDSRIVKAQKEKEEKLAIEREEKQLKLKNDLKAIAVHRNQQLSLRERQEKQERKKAMEQLTLKVEADRTFNQKQYERTLADKEHKKQLQAFHMAQINERAEKERCNREEDLHHDGQLVNLLSIEEEQFQEYAEKVIKDAKQKGQNPYPLIKAAQSGAGGGRGPAFEGKGGLKPSYMTADGYGVQMPNRQRSTTESIKSKCESGNAAVAKKRLGFVW
;
A
#
# COMPACT_ATOMS: atom_id res chain seq x y z
N MET A 1 91.05 37.87 208.13
CA MET A 1 89.73 38.03 207.50
C MET A 1 89.74 37.30 206.16
N GLN A 2 89.42 36.00 206.14
CA GLN A 2 89.40 35.22 204.87
C GLN A 2 88.39 34.05 204.89
N ILE A 3 87.46 34.00 205.87
CA ILE A 3 86.53 32.86 206.05
C ILE A 3 85.05 33.25 205.87
N MET A 4 84.67 34.54 205.99
CA MET A 4 83.25 34.94 205.91
C MET A 4 82.69 35.12 204.48
N GLU A 5 83.52 35.20 203.44
CA GLU A 5 83.03 35.43 202.07
C GLU A 5 82.57 34.15 201.35
N HIS A 6 83.15 32.99 201.66
CA HIS A 6 82.81 31.74 200.95
C HIS A 6 81.44 31.15 201.30
N VAL A 7 80.90 31.45 202.48
CA VAL A 7 79.58 30.92 202.92
C VAL A 7 78.44 31.61 202.19
N LYS A 8 78.58 32.91 201.84
CA LYS A 8 77.53 33.66 201.14
C LYS A 8 77.34 33.27 199.68
N HIS A 9 78.37 32.72 199.02
CA HIS A 9 78.27 32.39 197.59
C HIS A 9 77.50 31.09 197.32
N ARG A 10 77.40 30.17 198.30
CA ARG A 10 76.73 28.87 198.13
C ARG A 10 75.20 28.96 198.22
N GLU A 11 74.68 29.86 199.04
CA GLU A 11 73.23 30.05 199.19
C GLU A 11 72.57 30.74 197.98
N GLN A 12 73.35 31.38 197.10
CA GLN A 12 72.81 32.01 195.89
C GLN A 12 72.55 31.02 194.73
N GLU A 13 73.36 29.97 194.57
CA GLU A 13 73.20 29.01 193.47
C GLU A 13 71.94 28.14 193.61
N GLU A 14 71.60 27.66 194.82
CA GLU A 14 70.41 26.80 195.01
C GLU A 14 69.09 27.52 194.72
N LEU A 15 69.08 28.85 194.78
CA LEU A 15 67.87 29.65 194.51
C LEU A 15 67.62 29.85 193.00
N GLU A 16 68.65 29.73 192.16
CA GLU A 16 68.54 29.87 190.71
C GLU A 16 68.01 28.56 190.06
N ASP A 17 68.46 27.40 190.52
CA ASP A 17 67.99 26.09 190.02
C ASP A 17 66.48 25.87 190.22
N GLN A 18 65.92 26.36 191.33
CA GLN A 18 64.47 26.24 191.56
C GLN A 18 63.64 27.09 190.59
N LYS A 19 64.16 28.23 190.13
CA LYS A 19 63.45 29.10 189.18
C LYS A 19 63.43 28.51 187.79
N GLU A 20 64.54 27.93 187.32
CA GLU A 20 64.59 27.29 185.99
C GLU A 20 63.61 26.10 185.90
N GLY A 21 63.49 25.28 186.95
CA GLY A 21 62.59 24.12 186.95
C GLY A 21 61.08 24.44 186.87
N GLU A 22 60.66 25.65 187.26
CA GLU A 22 59.28 26.10 187.11
C GLU A 22 58.98 26.65 185.71
N GLU A 23 59.95 27.33 185.09
CA GLU A 23 59.81 27.86 183.73
C GLU A 23 59.66 26.74 182.69
N VAL A 24 60.43 25.67 182.82
CA VAL A 24 60.34 24.50 181.93
C VAL A 24 58.94 23.84 181.99
N ARG A 25 58.33 23.77 183.19
CA ARG A 25 56.97 23.21 183.34
C ARG A 25 55.87 24.07 182.74
N LYS A 26 56.03 25.41 182.74
CA LYS A 26 55.09 26.32 182.05
C LYS A 26 55.15 26.15 180.54
N LEU A 27 56.34 26.05 179.96
CA LEU A 27 56.54 25.88 178.52
C LEU A 27 55.92 24.59 177.98
N ALA A 28 56.05 23.46 178.70
CA ALA A 28 55.49 22.18 178.26
C ALA A 28 53.95 22.21 178.13
N ARG A 29 53.25 22.85 179.07
CA ARG A 29 51.77 23.00 179.02
C ARG A 29 51.31 23.86 177.84
N LEU A 30 52.09 24.88 177.49
CA LEU A 30 51.77 25.79 176.39
C LEU A 30 51.85 25.07 175.03
N HIS A 31 52.88 24.24 174.84
CA HIS A 31 53.04 23.43 173.63
C HIS A 31 51.92 22.38 173.44
N GLU A 32 51.48 21.72 174.51
CA GLU A 32 50.33 20.80 174.43
C GLU A 32 49.02 21.49 174.04
N TRP A 33 48.83 22.73 174.51
CA TRP A 33 47.65 23.52 174.16
C TRP A 33 47.65 23.92 172.67
N GLU A 34 48.79 24.35 172.14
CA GLU A 34 48.94 24.70 170.72
C GLU A 34 48.71 23.49 169.80
N GLN A 35 49.24 22.32 170.14
CA GLN A 35 49.05 21.08 169.37
C GLN A 35 47.57 20.73 169.19
N LYS A 36 46.78 20.76 170.28
CA LYS A 36 45.33 20.47 170.21
C LYS A 36 44.56 21.46 169.36
N LYS A 37 44.93 22.75 169.42
CA LYS A 37 44.29 23.81 168.63
C LYS A 37 44.56 23.62 167.14
N LEU A 38 45.80 23.26 166.78
CA LEU A 38 46.20 23.01 165.40
C LEU A 38 45.43 21.83 164.77
N GLU A 39 45.20 20.77 165.55
CA GLU A 39 44.49 19.58 165.09
C GLU A 39 42.99 19.84 164.82
N GLN A 40 42.37 20.72 165.62
CA GLN A 40 41.00 21.19 165.39
C GLN A 40 40.85 21.95 164.07
N VAL A 41 41.80 22.85 163.78
CA VAL A 41 41.79 23.65 162.53
C VAL A 41 41.92 22.74 161.30
N ARG A 42 42.84 21.77 161.33
CA ARG A 42 43.01 20.81 160.22
C ARG A 42 41.75 19.99 159.93
N ARG A 43 40.99 19.60 160.96
CA ARG A 43 39.70 18.90 160.77
C ARG A 43 38.66 19.78 160.10
N GLN A 44 38.59 21.06 160.45
CA GLN A 44 37.66 22.02 159.84
C GLN A 44 38.02 22.29 158.37
N GLU A 45 39.30 22.49 158.06
CA GLU A 45 39.76 22.68 156.68
C GLU A 45 39.41 21.49 155.79
N LYS A 46 39.61 20.26 156.27
CA LYS A 46 39.27 19.04 155.50
C LYS A 46 37.77 18.94 155.19
N MET A 47 36.91 19.33 156.13
CA MET A 47 35.46 19.37 155.92
C MET A 47 35.07 20.42 154.87
N LEU A 48 35.68 21.61 154.94
CA LEU A 48 35.40 22.71 154.02
C LEU A 48 35.78 22.36 152.57
N VAL A 49 36.95 21.76 152.37
CA VAL A 49 37.43 21.31 151.05
C VAL A 49 36.52 20.22 150.47
N MET A 50 36.02 19.31 151.31
CA MET A 50 35.08 18.27 150.84
C MET A 50 33.74 18.87 150.39
N GLN A 51 33.22 19.87 151.12
CA GLN A 51 31.99 20.57 150.75
C GLN A 51 32.17 21.35 149.44
N SER A 52 33.26 22.09 149.28
CA SER A 52 33.51 22.86 148.05
C SER A 52 33.66 21.95 146.83
N HIS A 53 34.29 20.77 146.97
CA HIS A 53 34.39 19.81 145.87
C HIS A 53 33.03 19.24 145.48
N LYS A 54 32.17 18.94 146.46
CA LYS A 54 30.81 18.44 146.21
C LYS A 54 29.95 19.48 145.50
N GLU A 55 30.04 20.75 145.90
CA GLU A 55 29.36 21.86 145.22
C GLU A 55 29.87 22.04 143.79
N HIS A 56 31.18 21.92 143.55
CA HIS A 56 31.75 22.00 142.21
C HIS A 56 31.23 20.90 141.27
N GLU A 57 31.16 19.65 141.74
CA GLU A 57 30.61 18.54 140.95
C GLU A 57 29.11 18.73 140.66
N GLN A 58 28.33 19.25 141.62
CA GLN A 58 26.92 19.58 141.41
C GLN A 58 26.75 20.69 140.36
N ASN A 59 27.54 21.76 140.44
CA ASN A 59 27.51 22.85 139.46
C ASN A 59 27.91 22.36 138.06
N LYS A 60 28.94 21.51 137.97
CA LYS A 60 29.37 20.89 136.71
C LYS A 60 28.30 19.99 136.10
N ALA A 61 27.57 19.25 136.91
CA ALA A 61 26.45 18.44 136.45
C ALA A 61 25.28 19.32 135.93
N ALA A 62 25.00 20.44 136.60
CA ALA A 62 23.97 21.40 136.17
C ALA A 62 24.32 22.06 134.82
N ILE A 63 25.58 22.49 134.64
CA ILE A 63 26.05 23.08 133.37
C ILE A 63 25.91 22.09 132.21
N ARG A 64 26.34 20.83 132.40
CA ARG A 64 26.20 19.80 131.36
C ARG A 64 24.76 19.46 130.99
N ALA A 65 23.84 19.56 131.95
CA ALA A 65 22.42 19.34 131.69
C ALA A 65 21.83 20.48 130.84
N LEU A 66 22.25 21.72 131.10
CA LEU A 66 21.85 22.89 130.31
C LEU A 66 22.41 22.83 128.88
N GLU A 67 23.68 22.48 128.70
CA GLU A 67 24.31 22.33 127.39
C GLU A 67 23.57 21.30 126.51
N ARG A 68 23.16 20.16 127.09
CA ARG A 68 22.38 19.15 126.35
C ARG A 68 21.01 19.65 125.91
N GLN A 69 20.33 20.44 126.74
CA GLN A 69 19.05 21.03 126.34
C GLN A 69 19.21 22.01 125.18
N GLN A 70 20.29 22.80 125.17
CA GLN A 70 20.59 23.70 124.05
C GLN A 70 20.91 22.93 122.76
N GLU A 71 21.70 21.86 122.83
CA GLU A 71 21.97 21.00 121.68
C GLU A 71 20.69 20.37 121.10
N ASP A 72 19.78 19.89 121.96
CA ASP A 72 18.50 19.32 121.53
C ASP A 72 17.60 20.38 120.84
N GLU A 73 17.55 21.61 121.36
CA GLU A 73 16.79 22.73 120.76
C GLU A 73 17.37 23.13 119.40
N GLU A 74 18.70 23.26 119.28
CA GLU A 74 19.38 23.57 118.02
C GLU A 74 19.12 22.49 116.95
N ASP A 75 19.13 21.21 117.34
CA ASP A 75 18.83 20.10 116.46
C ASP A 75 17.37 20.08 115.96
N GLU A 76 16.42 20.55 116.78
CA GLU A 76 15.03 20.72 116.38
C GLU A 76 14.88 21.88 115.37
N GLU A 77 15.55 23.00 115.61
CA GLU A 77 15.56 24.13 114.68
C GLU A 77 16.14 23.73 113.31
N ILE A 78 17.28 23.02 113.30
CA ILE A 78 17.90 22.54 112.06
C ILE A 78 16.94 21.63 111.28
N ARG A 79 16.20 20.75 111.96
CA ARG A 79 15.18 19.89 111.34
C ARG A 79 14.04 20.70 110.74
N LEU A 80 13.54 21.70 111.44
CA LEU A 80 12.49 22.59 110.94
C LEU A 80 12.96 23.34 109.69
N PHE A 81 14.15 23.94 109.72
CA PHE A 81 14.74 24.63 108.56
C PHE A 81 14.97 23.71 107.36
N ALA A 82 15.49 22.50 107.58
CA ALA A 82 15.67 21.52 106.52
C ALA A 82 14.33 21.11 105.87
N SER A 83 13.29 20.91 106.70
CA SER A 83 11.94 20.58 106.22
C SER A 83 11.32 21.73 105.41
N ALA A 84 11.48 22.98 105.86
CA ALA A 84 11.01 24.18 105.17
C ALA A 84 11.73 24.36 103.82
N LYS A 85 13.06 24.19 103.79
CA LYS A 85 13.88 24.26 102.57
C LYS A 85 13.46 23.21 101.54
N LYS A 86 13.17 21.97 101.99
CA LYS A 86 12.65 20.90 101.13
C LYS A 86 11.29 21.23 100.54
N ARG A 87 10.38 21.82 101.33
CA ARG A 87 9.05 22.27 100.86
C ARG A 87 9.18 23.39 99.82
N MET A 88 10.03 24.39 100.07
CA MET A 88 10.30 25.48 99.14
C MET A 88 10.86 24.99 97.80
N LEU A 89 11.80 24.05 97.83
CA LEU A 89 12.36 23.46 96.60
C LEU A 89 11.29 22.73 95.78
N LYS A 90 10.37 22.00 96.45
CA LYS A 90 9.26 21.31 95.79
C LYS A 90 8.32 22.31 95.10
N LEU A 91 7.96 23.40 95.78
CA LEU A 91 7.11 24.45 95.21
C LEU A 91 7.79 25.15 94.02
N ARG A 92 9.09 25.43 94.11
CA ARG A 92 9.87 25.99 93.00
C ARG A 92 9.84 25.07 91.76
N LYS A 93 10.09 23.77 91.95
CA LYS A 93 10.04 22.78 90.86
C LYS A 93 8.65 22.68 90.23
N GLN A 94 7.58 22.77 91.03
CA GLN A 94 6.20 22.79 90.53
C GLN A 94 5.93 24.04 89.70
N LYS A 95 6.34 25.23 90.18
CA LYS A 95 6.16 26.49 89.46
C LYS A 95 6.95 26.54 88.15
N GLU A 96 8.20 26.06 88.15
CA GLU A 96 8.98 25.93 86.92
C GLU A 96 8.32 24.96 85.91
N GLY A 97 7.72 23.87 86.39
CA GLY A 97 6.98 22.93 85.55
C GLY A 97 5.67 23.50 84.97
N GLU A 98 4.93 24.28 85.76
CA GLU A 98 3.73 24.99 85.30
C GLU A 98 4.07 26.00 84.19
N LEU A 99 5.09 26.84 84.41
CA LEU A 99 5.56 27.80 83.41
C LEU A 99 6.02 27.10 82.12
N PHE A 100 6.75 25.99 82.24
CA PHE A 100 7.18 25.23 81.06
C PHE A 100 5.99 24.68 80.25
N LYS A 101 4.97 24.14 80.92
CA LYS A 101 3.75 23.66 80.27
C LYS A 101 2.99 24.79 79.58
N GLU A 102 2.83 25.94 80.24
CA GLU A 102 2.13 27.09 79.66
C GLU A 102 2.83 27.60 78.39
N VAL A 103 4.16 27.68 78.40
CA VAL A 103 4.96 28.04 77.23
C VAL A 103 4.81 27.00 76.12
N GLN A 104 4.77 25.71 76.45
CA GLN A 104 4.60 24.65 75.45
C GLN A 104 3.19 24.67 74.85
N ASP A 105 2.14 24.80 75.66
CA ASP A 105 0.76 24.91 75.20
C ASP A 105 0.58 26.14 74.29
N HIS A 106 1.25 27.25 74.62
CA HIS A 106 1.26 28.43 73.76
C HIS A 106 1.93 28.15 72.41
N LYS A 107 3.07 27.46 72.39
CA LYS A 107 3.74 27.04 71.14
C LYS A 107 2.84 26.11 70.32
N ASP A 108 2.22 25.13 70.96
CA ASP A 108 1.37 24.14 70.29
C ASP A 108 0.11 24.79 69.68
N ARG A 109 -0.47 25.78 70.38
CA ARG A 109 -1.57 26.59 69.82
C ARG A 109 -1.12 27.35 68.57
N MET A 110 0.06 27.97 68.59
CA MET A 110 0.59 28.69 67.44
C MET A 110 0.87 27.75 66.26
N THR A 111 1.49 26.58 66.50
CA THR A 111 1.75 25.59 65.44
C THR A 111 0.45 25.07 64.82
N ASN A 112 -0.57 24.81 65.62
CA ASN A 112 -1.87 24.35 65.14
C ASN A 112 -2.57 25.41 64.28
N LEU A 113 -2.50 26.69 64.68
CA LEU A 113 -3.05 27.79 63.89
C LEU A 113 -2.34 27.93 62.53
N LEU A 114 -1.00 27.86 62.53
CA LEU A 114 -0.20 27.88 61.31
C LEU A 114 -0.54 26.70 60.39
N ALA A 115 -0.68 25.50 60.94
CA ALA A 115 -1.06 24.31 60.19
C ALA A 115 -2.46 24.45 59.55
N ALA A 116 -3.43 25.01 60.28
CA ALA A 116 -4.77 25.27 59.76
C ALA A 116 -4.76 26.29 58.62
N GLN A 117 -3.99 27.37 58.74
CA GLN A 117 -3.83 28.37 57.69
C GLN A 117 -3.17 27.79 56.43
N LEU A 118 -2.15 26.94 56.59
CA LEU A 118 -1.51 26.26 55.46
C LEU A 118 -2.49 25.31 54.77
N LYS A 119 -3.27 24.53 55.54
CA LYS A 119 -4.26 23.62 54.98
C LYS A 119 -5.33 24.36 54.18
N GLN A 120 -5.87 25.46 54.72
CA GLN A 120 -6.87 26.27 54.01
C GLN A 120 -6.34 26.81 52.67
N LYS A 121 -5.08 27.28 52.63
CA LYS A 121 -4.46 27.74 51.38
C LYS A 121 -4.37 26.62 50.33
N VAL A 122 -4.01 25.40 50.76
CA VAL A 122 -3.94 24.23 49.87
C VAL A 122 -5.34 23.86 49.35
N ASP A 123 -6.35 23.83 50.23
CA ASP A 123 -7.74 23.51 49.84
C ASP A 123 -8.31 24.54 48.83
N ASP A 124 -7.95 25.82 48.97
CA ASP A 124 -8.30 26.89 48.03
C ASP A 124 -7.60 26.72 46.67
N GLU A 125 -6.33 26.30 46.65
CA GLU A 125 -5.57 26.01 45.44
C GLU A 125 -6.14 24.81 44.69
N ASP A 126 -6.44 23.71 45.39
CA ASP A 126 -7.07 22.52 44.81
C ASP A 126 -8.43 22.85 44.17
N SER A 127 -9.23 23.68 44.84
CA SER A 127 -10.51 24.16 44.30
C SER A 127 -10.33 24.95 43.00
N ARG A 128 -9.29 25.78 42.90
CA ARG A 128 -8.95 26.52 41.67
C ARG A 128 -8.46 25.59 40.56
N ILE A 129 -7.65 24.58 40.91
CA ILE A 129 -7.15 23.58 39.96
C ILE A 129 -8.30 22.78 39.37
N VAL A 130 -9.22 22.28 40.20
CA VAL A 130 -10.40 21.52 39.75
C VAL A 130 -11.25 22.37 38.81
N LYS A 131 -11.48 23.66 39.13
CA LYS A 131 -12.22 24.56 38.25
C LYS A 131 -11.52 24.75 36.90
N ALA A 132 -10.21 24.97 36.90
CA ALA A 132 -9.43 25.14 35.67
C ALA A 132 -9.40 23.86 34.82
N GLN A 133 -9.33 22.68 35.46
CA GLN A 133 -9.41 21.39 34.77
C GLN A 133 -10.78 21.22 34.11
N LYS A 134 -11.87 21.51 34.82
CA LYS A 134 -13.23 21.43 34.28
C LYS A 134 -13.43 22.35 33.07
N GLU A 135 -13.01 23.61 33.16
CA GLU A 135 -13.09 24.56 32.03
C GLU A 135 -12.28 24.08 30.82
N LYS A 136 -11.12 23.46 31.04
CA LYS A 136 -10.29 22.89 29.97
C LYS A 136 -10.95 21.66 29.35
N GLU A 137 -11.54 20.79 30.16
CA GLU A 137 -12.26 19.60 29.69
C GLU A 137 -13.49 19.97 28.86
N GLU A 138 -14.26 20.97 29.29
CA GLU A 138 -15.41 21.50 28.55
C GLU A 138 -14.99 22.06 27.18
N LYS A 139 -13.91 22.86 27.14
CA LYS A 139 -13.35 23.37 25.86
C LYS A 139 -12.92 22.23 24.93
N LEU A 140 -12.24 21.22 25.47
CA LEU A 140 -11.81 20.06 24.68
C LEU A 140 -13.01 19.21 24.22
N ALA A 141 -14.08 19.13 25.00
CA ALA A 141 -15.31 18.44 24.61
C ALA A 141 -15.97 19.14 23.42
N ILE A 142 -16.14 20.47 23.49
CA ILE A 142 -16.69 21.28 22.39
C ILE A 142 -15.84 21.11 21.13
N GLU A 143 -14.51 21.22 21.24
CA GLU A 143 -13.61 21.05 20.09
C GLU A 143 -13.70 19.65 19.47
N ARG A 144 -13.83 18.60 20.29
CA ARG A 144 -14.04 17.22 19.81
C ARG A 144 -15.36 17.08 19.08
N GLU A 145 -16.44 17.64 19.60
CA GLU A 145 -17.75 17.60 18.95
C GLU A 145 -17.74 18.33 17.61
N GLU A 146 -17.12 19.51 17.52
CA GLU A 146 -16.93 20.23 16.27
C GLU A 146 -16.12 19.42 15.24
N LYS A 147 -15.01 18.81 15.66
CA LYS A 147 -14.20 17.93 14.80
C LYS A 147 -15.01 16.73 14.31
N GLN A 148 -15.80 16.10 15.19
CA GLN A 148 -16.68 14.99 14.80
C GLN A 148 -17.77 15.44 13.83
N LEU A 149 -18.35 16.62 14.01
CA LEU A 149 -19.37 17.15 13.12
C LEU A 149 -18.79 17.43 11.72
N LYS A 150 -17.61 18.05 11.65
CA LYS A 150 -16.88 18.28 10.40
C LYS A 150 -16.60 16.96 9.68
N LEU A 151 -16.04 15.97 10.39
CA LEU A 151 -15.77 14.65 9.84
C LEU A 151 -17.04 13.97 9.30
N LYS A 152 -18.16 14.03 10.05
CA LYS A 152 -19.45 13.48 9.61
C LYS A 152 -19.96 14.18 8.34
N ASN A 153 -19.80 15.49 8.24
CA ASN A 153 -20.22 16.25 7.06
C ASN A 153 -19.34 15.93 5.84
N ASP A 154 -18.02 15.81 6.03
CA ASP A 154 -17.08 15.45 4.97
C ASP A 154 -17.37 14.03 4.44
N LEU A 155 -17.62 13.07 5.34
CA LEU A 155 -18.00 11.72 4.96
C LEU A 155 -19.31 11.68 4.16
N LYS A 156 -20.31 12.49 4.56
CA LYS A 156 -21.56 12.63 3.80
C LYS A 156 -21.32 13.25 2.43
N ALA A 157 -20.50 14.29 2.33
CA ALA A 157 -20.15 14.93 1.06
C ALA A 157 -19.44 13.96 0.11
N ILE A 158 -18.48 13.19 0.62
CA ILE A 158 -17.78 12.14 -0.14
C ILE A 158 -18.77 11.07 -0.63
N ALA A 159 -19.69 10.62 0.23
CA ALA A 159 -20.69 9.62 -0.15
C ALA A 159 -21.64 10.14 -1.24
N VAL A 160 -22.11 11.38 -1.12
CA VAL A 160 -22.97 12.02 -2.14
C VAL A 160 -22.22 12.15 -3.46
N HIS A 161 -20.99 12.66 -3.44
CA HIS A 161 -20.17 12.79 -4.65
C HIS A 161 -19.94 11.43 -5.34
N ARG A 162 -19.60 10.39 -4.56
CA ARG A 162 -19.40 9.03 -5.08
C ARG A 162 -20.67 8.49 -5.76
N ASN A 163 -21.83 8.68 -5.14
CA ASN A 163 -23.11 8.25 -5.70
C ASN A 163 -23.47 9.01 -6.97
N GLN A 164 -23.21 10.32 -7.01
CA GLN A 164 -23.41 11.13 -8.21
C GLN A 164 -22.52 10.68 -9.37
N GLN A 165 -21.23 10.42 -9.11
CA GLN A 165 -20.29 9.91 -10.12
C GLN A 165 -20.72 8.55 -10.66
N LEU A 166 -21.15 7.63 -9.79
CA LEU A 166 -21.68 6.33 -10.22
C LEU A 166 -22.93 6.48 -11.10
N SER A 167 -23.88 7.34 -10.71
CA SER A 167 -25.09 7.59 -11.50
C SER A 167 -24.78 8.26 -12.85
N LEU A 168 -23.82 9.20 -12.88
CA LEU A 168 -23.37 9.85 -14.11
C LEU A 168 -22.77 8.82 -15.07
N ARG A 169 -21.86 7.98 -14.58
CA ARG A 169 -21.22 6.93 -15.36
C ARG A 169 -22.26 5.94 -15.92
N GLU A 170 -23.21 5.49 -15.09
CA GLU A 170 -24.27 4.59 -15.55
C GLU A 170 -25.14 5.23 -16.65
N ARG A 171 -25.44 6.53 -16.54
CA ARG A 171 -26.16 7.26 -17.59
C ARG A 171 -25.34 7.36 -18.88
N GLN A 172 -24.04 7.64 -18.77
CA GLN A 172 -23.14 7.69 -19.93
C GLN A 172 -23.06 6.33 -20.62
N GLU A 173 -22.80 5.25 -19.88
CA GLU A 173 -22.75 3.89 -20.43
C GLU A 173 -24.09 3.49 -21.10
N LYS A 174 -25.23 3.87 -20.52
CA LYS A 174 -26.56 3.67 -21.17
C LYS A 174 -26.69 4.47 -22.46
N GLN A 175 -26.23 5.71 -22.50
CA GLN A 175 -26.28 6.54 -23.71
C GLN A 175 -25.34 5.99 -24.81
N GLU A 176 -24.12 5.59 -24.45
CA GLU A 176 -23.18 4.97 -25.36
C GLU A 176 -23.72 3.66 -25.92
N ARG A 177 -24.32 2.82 -25.07
CA ARG A 177 -24.98 1.58 -25.52
C ARG A 177 -26.10 1.86 -26.51
N LYS A 178 -26.93 2.89 -26.27
CA LYS A 178 -27.98 3.29 -27.22
C LYS A 178 -27.39 3.75 -28.56
N LYS A 179 -26.38 4.63 -28.52
CA LYS A 179 -25.68 5.09 -29.74
C LYS A 179 -25.04 3.93 -30.51
N ALA A 180 -24.42 2.99 -29.81
CA ALA A 180 -23.82 1.80 -30.42
C ALA A 180 -24.88 0.92 -31.09
N MET A 181 -26.04 0.74 -30.46
CA MET A 181 -27.17 0.03 -31.06
C MET A 181 -27.71 0.74 -32.30
N GLU A 182 -27.90 2.06 -32.26
CA GLU A 182 -28.34 2.87 -33.40
C GLU A 182 -27.32 2.80 -34.56
N GLN A 183 -26.03 2.86 -34.27
CA GLN A 183 -24.99 2.70 -35.27
C GLN A 183 -24.99 1.30 -35.89
N LEU A 184 -25.26 0.27 -35.09
CA LEU A 184 -25.37 -1.10 -35.58
C LEU A 184 -26.58 -1.25 -36.51
N THR A 185 -27.74 -0.71 -36.14
CA THR A 185 -28.94 -0.76 -37.00
C THR A 185 -28.70 -0.05 -38.32
N LEU A 186 -28.06 1.13 -38.30
CA LEU A 186 -27.70 1.86 -39.53
C LEU A 186 -26.76 1.06 -40.44
N LYS A 187 -25.77 0.37 -39.86
CA LYS A 187 -24.87 -0.50 -40.63
C LYS A 187 -25.61 -1.68 -41.26
N VAL A 188 -26.48 -2.34 -40.51
CA VAL A 188 -27.29 -3.46 -41.01
C VAL A 188 -28.21 -3.01 -42.15
N GLU A 189 -28.83 -1.83 -42.03
CA GLU A 189 -29.65 -1.26 -43.10
C GLU A 189 -28.82 -0.88 -44.34
N ALA A 190 -27.63 -0.31 -44.15
CA ALA A 190 -26.70 -0.02 -45.23
C ALA A 190 -26.25 -1.30 -45.95
N ASP A 191 -25.91 -2.36 -45.22
CA ASP A 191 -25.53 -3.65 -45.79
C ASP A 191 -26.70 -4.28 -46.55
N ARG A 192 -27.92 -4.18 -46.02
CA ARG A 192 -29.14 -4.67 -46.69
C ARG A 192 -29.37 -3.96 -48.02
N THR A 193 -29.29 -2.63 -48.04
CA THR A 193 -29.48 -1.84 -49.26
C THR A 193 -28.36 -2.09 -50.28
N PHE A 194 -27.11 -2.23 -49.81
CA PHE A 194 -25.98 -2.60 -50.65
C PHE A 194 -26.19 -3.95 -51.32
N ASN A 195 -26.57 -4.98 -50.53
CA ASN A 195 -26.82 -6.33 -51.06
C ASN A 195 -27.96 -6.35 -52.08
N GLN A 196 -29.04 -5.61 -51.82
CA GLN A 196 -30.14 -5.47 -52.78
C GLN A 196 -29.66 -4.84 -54.09
N LYS A 197 -28.89 -3.76 -54.02
CA LYS A 197 -28.32 -3.09 -55.19
C LYS A 197 -27.35 -3.98 -55.97
N GLN A 198 -26.54 -4.78 -55.27
CA GLN A 198 -25.67 -5.78 -55.91
C GLN A 198 -26.49 -6.83 -56.65
N TYR A 199 -27.55 -7.35 -56.03
CA TYR A 199 -28.44 -8.31 -56.67
C TYR A 199 -29.08 -7.74 -57.94
N GLU A 200 -29.65 -6.53 -57.86
CA GLU A 200 -30.22 -5.82 -59.02
C GLU A 200 -29.21 -5.63 -60.14
N ARG A 201 -27.97 -5.24 -59.83
CA ARG A 201 -26.90 -5.12 -60.80
C ARG A 201 -26.60 -6.46 -61.49
N THR A 202 -26.50 -7.54 -60.73
CA THR A 202 -26.26 -8.86 -61.33
C THR A 202 -27.40 -9.33 -62.23
N LEU A 203 -28.65 -8.98 -61.90
CA LEU A 203 -29.80 -9.25 -62.75
C LEU A 203 -29.76 -8.43 -64.04
N ALA A 204 -29.47 -7.13 -63.94
CA ALA A 204 -29.31 -6.26 -65.10
C ALA A 204 -28.18 -6.74 -66.02
N ASP A 205 -27.04 -7.15 -65.46
CA ASP A 205 -25.92 -7.70 -66.21
C ASP A 205 -26.29 -9.01 -66.92
N LYS A 206 -27.06 -9.89 -66.25
CA LYS A 206 -27.57 -11.13 -66.87
C LYS A 206 -28.51 -10.83 -68.03
N GLU A 207 -29.42 -9.87 -67.85
CA GLU A 207 -30.38 -9.51 -68.88
C GLU A 207 -29.69 -8.87 -70.09
N HIS A 208 -28.74 -7.95 -69.86
CA HIS A 208 -27.92 -7.37 -70.92
C HIS A 208 -27.15 -8.45 -71.70
N LYS A 209 -26.58 -9.45 -71.02
CA LYS A 209 -25.90 -10.57 -71.68
C LYS A 209 -26.86 -11.41 -72.54
N LYS A 210 -28.09 -11.66 -72.08
CA LYS A 210 -29.11 -12.36 -72.87
C LYS A 210 -29.51 -11.57 -74.11
N GLN A 211 -29.72 -10.25 -73.96
CA GLN A 211 -30.04 -9.37 -75.08
C GLN A 211 -28.92 -9.36 -76.13
N LEU A 212 -27.66 -9.27 -75.67
CA LEU A 212 -26.50 -9.34 -76.55
C LEU A 212 -26.40 -10.70 -77.27
N GLN A 213 -26.64 -11.79 -76.56
CA GLN A 213 -26.67 -13.13 -77.17
C GLN A 213 -27.78 -13.23 -78.24
N ALA A 214 -28.99 -12.74 -77.94
CA ALA A 214 -30.10 -12.72 -78.90
C ALA A 214 -29.76 -11.86 -80.13
N PHE A 215 -29.13 -10.71 -79.94
CA PHE A 215 -28.65 -9.86 -81.02
C PHE A 215 -27.63 -10.56 -81.92
N HIS A 216 -26.62 -11.23 -81.33
CA HIS A 216 -25.64 -12.00 -82.11
C HIS A 216 -26.29 -13.16 -82.87
N MET A 217 -27.24 -13.87 -82.26
CA MET A 217 -28.00 -14.92 -82.95
C MET A 217 -28.79 -14.37 -84.13
N ALA A 218 -29.46 -13.23 -83.96
CA ALA A 218 -30.17 -12.57 -85.05
C ALA A 218 -29.22 -12.18 -86.19
N GLN A 219 -28.03 -11.64 -85.87
CA GLN A 219 -27.02 -11.27 -86.86
C GLN A 219 -26.46 -12.48 -87.63
N ILE A 220 -26.23 -13.61 -86.94
CA ILE A 220 -25.80 -14.86 -87.57
C ILE A 220 -26.88 -15.35 -88.54
N ASN A 221 -28.14 -15.37 -88.10
CA ASN A 221 -29.25 -15.80 -88.94
C ASN A 221 -29.43 -14.88 -90.15
N GLU A 222 -29.35 -13.55 -89.98
CA GLU A 222 -29.42 -12.59 -91.09
C GLU A 222 -28.28 -12.82 -92.10
N ARG A 223 -27.05 -13.09 -91.62
CA ARG A 223 -25.91 -13.38 -92.50
C ARG A 223 -26.10 -14.68 -93.27
N ALA A 224 -26.59 -15.72 -92.60
CA ALA A 224 -26.88 -17.00 -93.22
C ALA A 224 -27.98 -16.87 -94.29
N GLU A 225 -29.06 -16.14 -94.00
CA GLU A 225 -30.14 -15.90 -94.97
C GLU A 225 -29.65 -15.08 -96.17
N LYS A 226 -28.81 -14.05 -95.96
CA LYS A 226 -28.16 -13.34 -97.08
C LYS A 226 -27.27 -14.25 -97.91
N GLU A 227 -26.48 -15.11 -97.28
CA GLU A 227 -25.61 -16.07 -97.99
C GLU A 227 -26.44 -17.08 -98.81
N ARG A 228 -27.58 -17.53 -98.29
CA ARG A 228 -28.51 -18.40 -99.01
C ARG A 228 -29.15 -17.68 -100.19
N CYS A 229 -29.64 -16.46 -100.00
CA CYS A 229 -30.21 -15.65 -101.08
C CYS A 229 -29.19 -15.38 -102.19
N ASN A 230 -27.97 -14.94 -101.83
CA ASN A 230 -26.89 -14.73 -102.80
C ASN A 230 -26.58 -16.00 -103.59
N ARG A 231 -26.56 -17.17 -102.92
CA ARG A 231 -26.31 -18.45 -103.59
C ARG A 231 -27.44 -18.85 -104.53
N GLU A 232 -28.69 -18.56 -104.17
CA GLU A 232 -29.84 -18.78 -105.06
C GLU A 232 -29.80 -17.84 -106.27
N GLU A 233 -29.41 -16.58 -106.08
CA GLU A 233 -29.19 -15.62 -107.15
C GLU A 233 -28.05 -16.05 -108.10
N ASP A 234 -26.91 -16.50 -107.55
CA ASP A 234 -25.79 -17.03 -108.33
C ASP A 234 -26.22 -18.24 -109.17
N LEU A 235 -26.95 -19.20 -108.57
CA LEU A 235 -27.47 -20.37 -109.28
C LEU A 235 -28.48 -19.98 -110.37
N HIS A 236 -29.32 -18.98 -110.12
CA HIS A 236 -30.27 -18.46 -111.10
C HIS A 236 -29.54 -17.80 -112.28
N HIS A 237 -28.52 -16.99 -112.00
CA HIS A 237 -27.68 -16.37 -113.03
C HIS A 237 -26.93 -17.41 -113.86
N ASP A 238 -26.31 -18.41 -113.22
CA ASP A 238 -25.66 -19.54 -113.89
C ASP A 238 -26.64 -20.28 -114.81
N GLY A 239 -27.88 -20.50 -114.34
CA GLY A 239 -28.95 -21.10 -115.14
C GLY A 239 -29.31 -20.28 -116.38
N GLN A 240 -29.46 -18.96 -116.22
CA GLN A 240 -29.70 -18.05 -117.35
C GLN A 240 -28.54 -18.04 -118.35
N LEU A 241 -27.28 -18.05 -117.86
CA LEU A 241 -26.09 -18.10 -118.69
C LEU A 241 -26.01 -19.39 -119.49
N VAL A 242 -26.30 -20.54 -118.87
CA VAL A 242 -26.35 -21.83 -119.57
C VAL A 242 -27.42 -21.84 -120.65
N ASN A 243 -28.60 -21.28 -120.39
CA ASN A 243 -29.67 -21.16 -121.39
C ASN A 243 -29.25 -20.25 -122.54
N LEU A 244 -28.64 -19.09 -122.25
CA LEU A 244 -28.13 -18.18 -123.28
C LEU A 244 -27.06 -18.86 -124.15
N LEU A 245 -26.09 -19.55 -123.54
CA LEU A 245 -25.07 -20.31 -124.26
C LEU A 245 -25.68 -21.38 -125.16
N SER A 246 -26.77 -22.03 -124.74
CA SER A 246 -27.49 -22.99 -125.60
C SER A 246 -28.08 -22.33 -126.84
N ILE A 247 -28.72 -21.16 -126.67
CA ILE A 247 -29.30 -20.40 -127.79
C ILE A 247 -28.20 -19.88 -128.73
N GLU A 248 -27.11 -19.35 -128.17
CA GLU A 248 -25.96 -18.88 -128.95
C GLU A 248 -25.30 -20.01 -129.73
N GLU A 249 -25.15 -21.19 -129.13
CA GLU A 249 -24.63 -22.38 -129.80
C GLU A 249 -25.56 -22.80 -130.94
N GLU A 250 -26.88 -22.83 -130.73
CA GLU A 250 -27.85 -23.12 -131.80
C GLU A 250 -27.70 -22.15 -132.98
N GLN A 251 -27.64 -20.84 -132.71
CA GLN A 251 -27.43 -19.81 -133.73
C GLN A 251 -26.09 -19.96 -134.45
N PHE A 252 -25.02 -20.26 -133.71
CA PHE A 252 -23.69 -20.52 -134.27
C PHE A 252 -23.70 -21.72 -135.20
N GLN A 253 -24.35 -22.82 -134.80
CA GLN A 253 -24.46 -24.03 -135.61
C GLN A 253 -25.26 -23.77 -136.90
N GLU A 254 -26.41 -23.07 -136.82
CA GLU A 254 -27.17 -22.68 -138.00
C GLU A 254 -26.35 -21.83 -138.99
N TYR A 255 -25.59 -20.86 -138.47
CA TYR A 255 -24.71 -20.03 -139.28
C TYR A 255 -23.56 -20.82 -139.88
N ALA A 256 -22.89 -21.66 -139.08
CA ALA A 256 -21.79 -22.50 -139.51
C ALA A 256 -22.22 -23.46 -140.62
N GLU A 257 -23.40 -24.06 -140.52
CA GLU A 257 -23.97 -24.89 -141.58
C GLU A 257 -24.17 -24.12 -142.90
N LYS A 258 -24.69 -22.89 -142.83
CA LYS A 258 -24.86 -22.03 -144.03
C LYS A 258 -23.51 -21.74 -144.69
N VAL A 259 -22.51 -21.34 -143.90
CA VAL A 259 -21.16 -21.05 -144.42
C VAL A 259 -20.49 -22.32 -145.00
N ILE A 260 -20.67 -23.48 -144.36
CA ILE A 260 -20.16 -24.77 -144.87
C ILE A 260 -20.84 -25.13 -146.20
N LYS A 261 -22.16 -24.91 -146.32
CA LYS A 261 -22.92 -25.13 -147.57
C LYS A 261 -22.44 -24.19 -148.67
N ASP A 262 -22.27 -22.91 -148.39
CA ASP A 262 -21.75 -21.92 -149.33
C ASP A 262 -20.32 -22.23 -149.79
N ALA A 263 -19.44 -22.64 -148.87
CA ALA A 263 -18.06 -23.03 -149.19
C ALA A 263 -18.02 -24.27 -150.11
N LYS A 264 -18.91 -25.26 -149.86
CA LYS A 264 -19.09 -26.42 -150.74
C LYS A 264 -19.60 -26.02 -152.12
N GLN A 265 -20.57 -25.12 -152.21
CA GLN A 265 -21.10 -24.61 -153.48
C GLN A 265 -20.04 -23.86 -154.29
N LYS A 266 -19.16 -23.10 -153.63
CA LYS A 266 -18.03 -22.39 -154.25
C LYS A 266 -16.83 -23.28 -154.60
N GLY A 267 -16.90 -24.59 -154.35
CA GLY A 267 -15.83 -25.55 -154.64
C GLY A 267 -14.60 -25.46 -153.73
N GLN A 268 -14.70 -24.75 -152.60
CA GLN A 268 -13.62 -24.66 -151.61
C GLN A 268 -13.64 -25.87 -150.68
N ASN A 269 -12.49 -26.22 -150.08
CA ASN A 269 -12.40 -27.33 -149.12
C ASN A 269 -13.13 -26.98 -147.80
N PRO A 270 -14.25 -27.65 -147.46
CA PRO A 270 -15.04 -27.32 -146.27
C PRO A 270 -14.48 -27.94 -144.98
N TYR A 271 -13.46 -28.79 -145.06
CA TYR A 271 -12.98 -29.59 -143.94
C TYR A 271 -12.55 -28.78 -142.70
N PRO A 272 -11.81 -27.65 -142.82
CA PRO A 272 -11.46 -26.83 -141.66
C PRO A 272 -12.69 -26.24 -140.96
N LEU A 273 -13.72 -25.86 -141.73
CA LEU A 273 -14.96 -25.29 -141.20
C LEU A 273 -15.80 -26.35 -140.47
N ILE A 274 -15.90 -27.56 -141.02
CA ILE A 274 -16.57 -28.69 -140.36
C ILE A 274 -15.88 -29.05 -139.03
N LYS A 275 -14.55 -28.93 -138.98
CA LYS A 275 -13.78 -29.18 -137.77
C LYS A 275 -13.96 -28.07 -136.73
N ALA A 276 -14.12 -26.82 -137.15
CA ALA A 276 -14.38 -25.69 -136.26
C ALA A 276 -15.84 -25.66 -135.75
N ALA A 277 -16.79 -26.11 -136.57
CA ALA A 277 -18.21 -26.15 -136.25
C ALA A 277 -18.62 -27.35 -135.36
N GLN A 278 -17.67 -28.07 -134.77
CA GLN A 278 -18.02 -29.16 -133.85
C GLN A 278 -18.77 -28.61 -132.65
N SER A 279 -19.88 -29.26 -132.29
CA SER A 279 -20.74 -28.81 -131.20
C SER A 279 -20.01 -28.66 -129.87
N GLY A 280 -20.29 -27.53 -129.21
CA GLY A 280 -19.85 -27.22 -127.85
C GLY A 280 -18.89 -26.04 -127.75
N ALA A 281 -19.23 -25.10 -126.87
CA ALA A 281 -18.40 -23.94 -126.54
C ALA A 281 -16.98 -24.37 -126.13
N GLY A 282 -15.96 -23.72 -126.71
CA GLY A 282 -14.53 -23.93 -126.38
C GLY A 282 -13.74 -24.85 -127.31
N GLY A 283 -14.38 -25.58 -128.24
CA GLY A 283 -13.68 -26.28 -129.33
C GLY A 283 -12.69 -27.39 -128.90
N GLY A 284 -12.83 -27.90 -127.67
CA GLY A 284 -11.97 -28.95 -127.12
C GLY A 284 -12.14 -30.32 -127.80
N ARG A 285 -11.26 -31.27 -127.48
CA ARG A 285 -11.36 -32.69 -127.94
C ARG A 285 -12.09 -33.60 -126.95
N GLY A 286 -12.54 -33.08 -125.82
CA GLY A 286 -13.28 -33.85 -124.80
C GLY A 286 -14.70 -34.23 -125.23
N PRO A 287 -15.37 -35.18 -124.54
CA PRO A 287 -16.81 -35.33 -124.62
C PRO A 287 -17.53 -34.02 -124.32
N ALA A 288 -18.60 -33.73 -125.05
CA ALA A 288 -19.48 -32.61 -124.74
C ALA A 288 -20.25 -32.93 -123.45
N PHE A 289 -20.28 -32.00 -122.50
CA PHE A 289 -21.03 -32.18 -121.26
C PHE A 289 -22.50 -31.80 -121.45
N GLU A 290 -23.38 -32.78 -121.32
CA GLU A 290 -24.84 -32.58 -121.28
C GLU A 290 -25.22 -31.82 -120.00
N GLY A 291 -26.02 -30.75 -120.15
CA GLY A 291 -26.48 -29.92 -119.03
C GLY A 291 -25.61 -28.71 -118.64
N LYS A 292 -24.47 -28.48 -119.31
CA LYS A 292 -23.62 -27.28 -119.12
C LYS A 292 -23.40 -26.49 -120.41
N GLY A 293 -24.48 -26.20 -121.14
CA GLY A 293 -24.43 -25.42 -122.39
C GLY A 293 -23.57 -26.08 -123.48
N GLY A 294 -23.45 -27.42 -123.46
CA GLY A 294 -22.64 -28.17 -124.42
C GLY A 294 -21.13 -27.95 -124.29
N LEU A 295 -20.64 -27.35 -123.20
CA LEU A 295 -19.21 -27.06 -122.99
C LEU A 295 -18.34 -28.27 -123.33
N LYS A 296 -17.33 -28.06 -124.18
CA LYS A 296 -16.43 -29.11 -124.63
C LYS A 296 -15.03 -28.90 -124.05
N PRO A 297 -14.66 -29.59 -122.97
CA PRO A 297 -13.38 -29.36 -122.32
C PRO A 297 -12.22 -29.74 -123.23
N SER A 298 -11.17 -28.93 -123.22
CA SER A 298 -9.85 -29.37 -123.64
C SER A 298 -9.19 -30.08 -122.46
N TYR A 299 -9.21 -31.42 -122.45
CA TYR A 299 -8.40 -32.20 -121.51
C TYR A 299 -6.92 -32.11 -121.93
N MET A 300 -6.31 -30.97 -121.72
CA MET A 300 -4.87 -30.79 -121.86
C MET A 300 -4.22 -31.18 -120.53
N THR A 301 -3.36 -32.20 -120.53
CA THR A 301 -2.53 -32.52 -119.37
C THR A 301 -1.48 -31.42 -119.25
N ALA A 302 -1.60 -30.56 -118.25
CA ALA A 302 -0.61 -29.55 -117.92
C ALA A 302 0.17 -29.96 -116.66
N ASP A 303 1.41 -29.48 -116.53
CA ASP A 303 2.13 -29.53 -115.26
C ASP A 303 1.59 -28.48 -114.27
N GLY A 304 2.13 -28.43 -113.04
CA GLY A 304 1.75 -27.44 -112.02
C GLY A 304 2.04 -25.98 -112.41
N TYR A 305 2.70 -25.75 -113.55
CA TYR A 305 3.02 -24.43 -114.12
C TYR A 305 2.23 -24.13 -115.40
N GLY A 306 1.29 -24.99 -115.79
CA GLY A 306 0.43 -24.78 -116.95
C GLY A 306 1.05 -25.14 -118.31
N VAL A 307 2.22 -25.79 -118.34
CA VAL A 307 2.88 -26.19 -119.60
C VAL A 307 2.32 -27.52 -120.10
N GLN A 308 1.98 -27.58 -121.40
CA GLN A 308 1.40 -28.78 -122.01
C GLN A 308 2.39 -29.95 -122.03
N MET A 309 2.02 -31.07 -121.40
CA MET A 309 2.84 -32.28 -121.34
C MET A 309 2.70 -33.12 -122.63
N PRO A 310 3.79 -33.74 -123.14
CA PRO A 310 3.71 -34.67 -124.27
C PRO A 310 2.87 -35.92 -123.92
N ASN A 311 1.80 -36.18 -124.66
CA ASN A 311 0.97 -37.38 -124.47
C ASN A 311 1.69 -38.64 -124.98
N ARG A 312 2.35 -39.38 -124.08
CA ARG A 312 2.94 -40.70 -124.38
C ARG A 312 2.30 -41.77 -123.49
N GLN A 313 1.19 -42.35 -123.92
CA GLN A 313 0.72 -43.63 -123.41
C GLN A 313 1.30 -44.75 -124.29
N ARG A 314 2.23 -45.55 -123.73
CA ARG A 314 2.75 -46.79 -124.33
C ARG A 314 2.74 -47.92 -123.28
N SER A 315 2.76 -49.19 -123.70
CA SER A 315 2.79 -50.35 -122.78
C SER A 315 3.94 -50.28 -121.77
N THR A 316 5.08 -49.70 -122.16
CA THR A 316 6.24 -49.47 -121.27
C THR A 316 5.95 -48.48 -120.15
N THR A 317 5.02 -47.54 -120.33
CA THR A 317 4.64 -46.56 -119.30
C THR A 317 3.62 -47.10 -118.30
N GLU A 318 2.88 -48.17 -118.60
CA GLU A 318 1.96 -48.82 -117.64
C GLU A 318 2.72 -49.51 -116.50
N SER A 319 3.87 -50.11 -116.79
CA SER A 319 4.75 -50.72 -115.77
C SER A 319 5.21 -49.70 -114.73
N ILE A 320 5.59 -48.49 -115.17
CA ILE A 320 6.01 -47.41 -114.28
C ILE A 320 4.81 -46.84 -113.53
N LYS A 321 3.67 -46.68 -114.21
CA LYS A 321 2.43 -46.22 -113.60
C LYS A 321 1.97 -47.13 -112.45
N SER A 322 2.05 -48.45 -112.62
CA SER A 322 1.73 -49.43 -111.56
C SER A 322 2.65 -49.36 -110.33
N LYS A 323 3.88 -48.84 -110.49
CA LYS A 323 4.85 -48.67 -109.39
C LYS A 323 4.64 -47.36 -108.64
N CYS A 324 4.15 -46.32 -109.32
CA CYS A 324 3.91 -45.00 -108.74
C CYS A 324 2.47 -44.83 -108.22
N GLU A 325 1.49 -45.53 -108.81
CA GLU A 325 0.13 -45.57 -108.29
C GLU A 325 0.06 -46.55 -107.12
N SER A 326 -0.09 -45.99 -105.92
CA SER A 326 -0.50 -46.76 -104.75
C SER A 326 -1.85 -47.40 -105.05
N GLY A 327 -1.86 -48.73 -105.24
CA GLY A 327 -3.08 -49.52 -105.27
C GLY A 327 -3.89 -49.42 -103.97
N ASN A 328 -4.94 -50.24 -103.88
CA ASN A 328 -5.97 -50.23 -102.83
C ASN A 328 -5.48 -49.69 -101.46
N ALA A 329 -6.20 -48.70 -100.91
CA ALA A 329 -5.82 -47.93 -99.71
C ALA A 329 -5.47 -48.79 -98.48
N ALA A 330 -5.97 -50.04 -98.42
CA ALA A 330 -5.59 -51.01 -97.40
C ALA A 330 -4.09 -51.40 -97.42
N VAL A 331 -3.46 -51.43 -98.59
CA VAL A 331 -2.03 -51.74 -98.76
C VAL A 331 -1.17 -50.51 -98.44
N ALA A 332 -1.64 -49.32 -98.82
CA ALA A 332 -0.96 -48.06 -98.53
C ALA A 332 -0.90 -47.75 -97.02
N LYS A 333 -1.96 -48.06 -96.27
CA LYS A 333 -2.03 -47.84 -94.81
C LYS A 333 -0.97 -48.61 -94.02
N LYS A 334 -0.63 -49.84 -94.42
CA LYS A 334 0.43 -50.64 -93.75
C LYS A 334 1.82 -50.01 -93.87
N ARG A 335 2.07 -49.25 -94.94
CA ARG A 335 3.37 -48.61 -95.18
C ARG A 335 3.59 -47.35 -94.35
N LEU A 336 2.51 -46.72 -93.89
CA LEU A 336 2.54 -45.50 -93.06
C LEU A 336 2.54 -45.79 -91.55
N GLY A 337 2.66 -47.05 -91.13
CA GLY A 337 2.87 -47.40 -89.72
C GLY A 337 1.69 -47.13 -88.78
N PHE A 338 0.48 -46.89 -89.30
CA PHE A 338 -0.72 -46.81 -88.47
C PHE A 338 -1.19 -48.23 -88.12
N VAL A 339 -0.82 -48.70 -86.94
CA VAL A 339 -1.42 -49.86 -86.27
C VAL A 339 -2.35 -49.30 -85.19
N TRP A 340 -3.65 -49.55 -85.31
CA TRP A 340 -4.58 -49.48 -84.20
C TRP A 340 -4.82 -50.89 -83.69
#